data_AF-P34473-F1
#
_entry.id   AF-P34473-F1
#
_cell.length_a   1.000
_cell.length_b   1.000
_cell.length_c   1.000
_cell.angle_alpha   90.00
_cell.angle_beta   90.00
_cell.angle_gamma   90.00
#
_symmetry.space_group_name_H-M   'P 1'
#
loop_
_entity.id
_entity.type
_entity.pdbx_description
1 polymer ?
#
loop_
_entity_poly.entity_id
_entity_poly.type
_entity_poly.pdbx_seq_one_letter_code
_entity_poly.pdbx_strand_id
1 'polypeptide(L)'
;MNSIKHSTEIPSTSTQSLVFEFTNLDDLYGFLNILQCREEYSFAQIRAFYNIPVDKKLLVNIQVKNPAQNLDYAWERRLKHHFRYMLDLEKLMWNLSTLGGAYSAMGDFDANYAKVAAKITAHQINLAKKYGDPVILARCYLYTALAEAQLGNLSHAVNIVRAIYHWAKQNPNTDIVQRCCEGVYQKLRAIHIFGKASSNK
;
A
#
# COMPACT_ATOMS: atom_id res chain seq x y z
N MET A 1 -16.19 -20.57 34.78
CA MET A 1 -14.80 -20.07 34.76
C MET A 1 -13.92 -21.18 34.22
N ASN A 2 -13.29 -20.97 33.06
CA ASN A 2 -12.22 -21.89 32.64
C ASN A 2 -11.09 -21.74 33.68
N SER A 3 -10.71 -22.83 34.34
CA SER A 3 -9.64 -22.80 35.34
C SER A 3 -8.36 -22.26 34.69
N ILE A 4 -7.79 -21.18 35.22
CA ILE A 4 -6.49 -20.65 34.77
C ILE A 4 -5.48 -21.79 34.92
N LYS A 5 -4.88 -22.21 33.80
CA LYS A 5 -3.86 -23.24 33.83
C LYS A 5 -2.57 -22.64 34.36
N HIS A 6 -1.96 -23.34 35.30
CA HIS A 6 -0.70 -22.94 35.87
C HIS A 6 0.19 -24.15 36.08
N SER A 7 1.48 -23.97 35.87
CA SER A 7 2.48 -25.00 36.08
C SER A 7 3.68 -24.42 36.83
N THR A 8 4.28 -25.27 37.67
CA THR A 8 5.57 -24.98 38.30
C THR A 8 6.65 -25.54 37.39
N GLU A 9 7.59 -24.70 36.97
CA GLU A 9 8.81 -25.21 36.33
C GLU A 9 9.76 -25.75 37.40
N ILE A 10 10.56 -26.77 37.03
CA ILE A 10 11.48 -27.46 37.94
C ILE A 10 12.33 -26.41 38.67
N PRO A 11 12.36 -26.41 40.02
CA PRO A 11 13.06 -25.39 40.77
C PRO A 11 14.56 -25.42 40.45
N SER A 12 15.08 -24.28 39.99
CA SER A 12 16.52 -24.02 40.08
C SER A 12 16.91 -23.81 41.55
N THR A 13 18.20 -23.88 41.87
CA THR A 13 18.70 -23.76 43.26
C THR A 13 18.27 -22.46 43.94
N SER A 14 18.15 -21.35 43.20
CA SER A 14 17.82 -20.03 43.75
C SER A 14 16.48 -19.44 43.30
N THR A 15 15.91 -19.93 42.19
CA THR A 15 14.72 -19.34 41.55
C THR A 15 13.65 -20.39 41.29
N GLN A 16 12.42 -20.07 41.66
CA GLN A 16 11.24 -20.86 41.34
C GLN A 16 10.35 -20.08 40.37
N SER A 17 10.02 -20.70 39.24
CA SER A 17 9.26 -20.11 38.15
C SER A 17 7.85 -20.70 38.11
N LEU A 18 6.85 -19.83 38.07
CA LEU A 18 5.44 -20.15 37.90
C LEU A 18 4.96 -19.62 36.55
N VAL A 19 4.38 -20.48 35.73
CA VAL A 19 3.76 -20.08 34.46
C VAL A 19 2.25 -19.99 34.66
N PHE A 20 1.66 -18.84 34.35
CA PHE A 20 0.20 -18.67 34.25
C PHE A 20 -0.18 -18.58 32.78
N GLU A 21 -1.00 -19.51 32.30
CA GLU A 21 -1.54 -19.51 30.95
C GLU A 21 -2.96 -18.92 30.93
N PHE A 22 -3.11 -17.79 30.23
CA PHE A 22 -4.39 -17.13 30.00
C PHE A 22 -4.93 -17.51 28.61
N THR A 23 -6.20 -17.94 28.57
CA THR A 23 -6.93 -18.20 27.31
C THR A 23 -7.88 -17.07 26.92
N ASN A 24 -8.18 -16.15 27.86
CA ASN A 24 -9.03 -14.99 27.65
C ASN A 24 -8.23 -13.71 27.99
N LEU A 25 -8.39 -12.67 27.17
CA LEU A 25 -7.83 -11.35 27.43
C LEU A 25 -8.44 -10.69 28.66
N ASP A 26 -9.72 -10.89 28.96
CA ASP A 26 -10.34 -10.30 30.16
C ASP A 26 -9.71 -10.82 31.45
N ASP A 27 -9.44 -12.13 31.52
CA ASP A 27 -8.77 -12.74 32.66
C ASP A 27 -7.34 -12.22 32.81
N LEU A 28 -6.63 -12.05 31.68
CA LEU A 28 -5.30 -11.43 31.65
C LEU A 28 -5.34 -9.99 32.15
N TYR A 29 -6.27 -9.17 31.66
CA TYR A 29 -6.41 -7.78 32.09
C TYR A 29 -6.78 -7.69 33.57
N GLY A 30 -7.68 -8.54 34.05
CA GLY A 30 -8.02 -8.64 35.46
C GLY A 30 -6.78 -8.97 36.32
N PHE A 31 -5.98 -9.96 35.89
CA PHE A 31 -4.74 -10.34 36.57
C PHE A 31 -3.71 -9.21 36.57
N LEU A 32 -3.46 -8.57 35.42
CA LEU A 32 -2.53 -7.45 35.32
C LEU A 32 -2.97 -6.26 36.17
N ASN A 33 -4.27 -5.97 36.22
CA ASN A 33 -4.81 -4.89 37.04
C ASN A 33 -4.64 -5.18 38.55
N ILE A 34 -4.85 -6.43 38.98
CA ILE A 34 -4.59 -6.86 40.36
C ILE A 34 -3.10 -6.76 40.70
N LEU A 35 -2.21 -7.19 39.79
CA LEU A 35 -0.77 -7.04 39.98
C LEU A 35 -0.37 -5.57 40.10
N GLN A 36 -0.91 -4.70 39.25
CA GLN A 36 -0.60 -3.27 39.28
C GLN A 36 -1.11 -2.58 40.55
N CYS A 37 -2.31 -2.93 41.03
CA CYS A 37 -2.90 -2.30 42.20
C CYS A 37 -2.32 -2.81 43.52
N ARG A 38 -1.86 -4.06 43.57
CA ARG A 38 -1.52 -4.78 44.80
C ARG A 38 -0.36 -5.75 44.60
N GLU A 39 0.73 -5.29 44.00
CA GLU A 39 1.86 -6.15 43.63
C GLU A 39 2.37 -7.00 44.80
N GLU A 40 2.82 -6.37 45.89
CA GLU A 40 3.38 -7.09 47.06
C GLU A 40 2.41 -8.11 47.66
N TYR A 41 1.14 -7.71 47.81
CA TYR A 41 0.10 -8.60 48.32
C TYR A 41 -0.15 -9.78 47.37
N SER A 42 -0.20 -9.54 46.06
CA SER A 42 -0.37 -10.58 45.04
C SER A 42 0.80 -11.57 45.06
N PHE A 43 2.04 -11.09 45.12
CA PHE A 43 3.22 -11.96 45.23
C PHE A 43 3.25 -12.72 46.56
N ALA A 44 2.85 -12.12 47.68
CA ALA A 44 2.74 -12.81 48.96
C ALA A 44 1.69 -13.93 48.93
N GLN A 45 0.53 -13.66 48.32
CA GLN A 45 -0.53 -14.66 48.14
C GLN A 45 -0.10 -15.80 47.21
N ILE A 46 0.59 -15.49 46.11
CA ILE A 46 1.16 -16.51 45.22
C ILE A 46 2.20 -17.35 45.98
N ARG A 47 3.10 -16.73 46.75
CA ARG A 47 4.09 -17.45 47.56
C ARG A 47 3.42 -18.39 48.56
N ALA A 48 2.40 -17.92 49.28
CA ALA A 48 1.66 -18.72 50.24
C ALA A 48 0.94 -19.90 49.57
N PHE A 49 0.25 -19.66 48.44
CA PHE A 49 -0.51 -20.68 47.74
C PHE A 49 0.35 -21.82 47.19
N TYR A 50 1.53 -21.50 46.64
CA TYR A 50 2.47 -22.49 46.09
C TYR A 50 3.54 -22.95 47.08
N ASN A 51 3.45 -22.57 48.36
CA ASN A 51 4.43 -22.88 49.41
C ASN A 51 5.88 -22.53 49.01
N ILE A 52 6.08 -21.37 48.38
CA ILE A 52 7.40 -20.94 47.89
C ILE A 52 8.20 -20.34 49.05
N PRO A 53 9.36 -20.91 49.41
CA PRO A 53 10.20 -20.41 50.49
C PRO A 53 10.63 -18.95 50.26
N VAL A 54 10.77 -18.18 51.34
CA VAL A 54 11.13 -16.75 51.30
C VAL A 54 12.53 -16.54 50.72
N ASP A 55 13.45 -17.49 50.95
CA ASP A 55 14.82 -17.49 50.43
C ASP A 55 14.90 -17.74 48.91
N LYS A 56 13.84 -18.27 48.30
CA LYS A 56 13.78 -18.45 46.84
C LYS A 56 13.20 -17.22 46.13
N LYS A 57 13.86 -16.84 45.03
CA LYS A 57 13.33 -15.83 44.11
C LYS A 57 12.11 -16.40 43.37
N LEU A 58 10.99 -15.70 43.42
CA LEU A 58 9.78 -16.04 42.68
C LEU A 58 9.79 -15.32 41.33
N LEU A 59 9.69 -16.08 40.25
CA LEU A 59 9.46 -15.59 38.89
C LEU A 59 8.05 -15.97 38.45
N VAL A 60 7.26 -15.00 37.99
CA VAL A 60 5.91 -15.22 37.46
C VAL A 60 5.94 -14.96 35.95
N ASN A 61 5.84 -16.03 35.18
CA ASN A 61 5.76 -15.99 33.73
C ASN A 61 4.29 -15.97 33.29
N ILE A 62 3.91 -14.94 32.54
CA ILE A 62 2.56 -14.82 31.99
C ILE A 62 2.60 -15.25 30.53
N GLN A 63 1.85 -16.29 30.17
CA GLN A 63 1.70 -16.73 28.80
C GLN A 63 0.25 -16.53 28.36
N VAL A 64 0.06 -15.90 27.21
CA VAL A 64 -1.26 -15.79 26.59
C VAL A 64 -1.32 -16.81 25.49
N LYS A 65 -2.18 -17.82 25.65
CA LYS A 65 -2.47 -18.72 24.55
C LYS A 65 -3.34 -17.94 23.58
N ASN A 66 -2.80 -17.64 22.39
CA ASN A 66 -3.61 -17.06 21.32
C ASN A 66 -4.84 -17.96 21.17
N PRO A 67 -6.08 -17.43 21.22
CA PRO A 67 -7.26 -18.25 21.03
C PRO A 67 -7.10 -19.05 19.74
N ALA A 68 -7.72 -20.23 19.67
CA ALA A 68 -7.80 -20.95 18.40
C ALA A 68 -8.50 -20.03 17.39
N GLN A 69 -7.72 -19.35 16.56
CA GLN A 69 -8.25 -18.49 15.52
C GLN A 69 -8.78 -19.44 14.46
N ASN A 70 -10.10 -19.41 14.21
CA ASN A 70 -10.66 -19.96 12.99
C ASN A 70 -10.25 -19.03 11.83
N LEU A 71 -8.97 -19.07 11.47
CA LEU A 71 -8.44 -18.30 10.35
C LEU A 71 -9.24 -18.70 9.12
N ASP A 72 -9.91 -17.74 8.52
CA ASP A 72 -10.63 -17.98 7.27
C ASP A 72 -9.63 -18.07 6.12
N TYR A 73 -9.12 -19.28 5.91
CA TYR A 73 -8.22 -19.61 4.80
C TYR A 73 -8.85 -19.35 3.42
N ALA A 74 -10.18 -19.32 3.31
CA ALA A 74 -10.84 -18.96 2.06
C ALA A 74 -10.70 -17.46 1.79
N TRP A 75 -10.89 -16.60 2.79
CA TRP A 75 -10.63 -15.16 2.70
C TRP A 75 -9.15 -14.86 2.50
N GLU A 76 -8.24 -15.53 3.20
CA GLU A 76 -6.80 -15.37 2.99
C GLU A 76 -6.41 -15.64 1.53
N ARG A 77 -6.93 -16.73 0.95
CA ARG A 77 -6.68 -17.08 -0.46
C ARG A 77 -7.26 -16.06 -1.42
N ARG A 78 -8.47 -15.54 -1.16
CA ARG A 78 -9.07 -14.46 -1.97
C ARG A 78 -8.23 -13.19 -1.88
N LEU A 79 -7.80 -12.79 -0.69
CA LEU A 79 -6.97 -11.61 -0.49
C LEU A 79 -5.62 -11.75 -1.20
N LYS A 80 -4.95 -12.90 -1.06
CA LYS A 80 -3.70 -13.21 -1.78
C LYS A 80 -3.87 -13.12 -3.30
N HIS A 81 -4.99 -13.60 -3.84
CA HIS A 81 -5.28 -13.49 -5.26
C HIS A 81 -5.44 -12.02 -5.71
N HIS A 82 -6.24 -11.23 -4.99
CA HIS A 82 -6.42 -9.80 -5.29
C HIS A 82 -5.09 -9.04 -5.19
N PHE A 83 -4.31 -9.30 -4.15
CA PHE A 83 -3.00 -8.67 -3.98
C PHE A 83 -2.05 -8.97 -5.14
N ARG A 84 -1.94 -10.24 -5.56
CA ARG A 84 -1.13 -10.63 -6.73
C ARG A 84 -1.64 -9.97 -8.02
N TYR A 85 -2.95 -9.96 -8.23
CA TYR A 85 -3.55 -9.30 -9.39
C TYR A 85 -3.20 -7.80 -9.44
N MET A 86 -3.26 -7.10 -8.31
CA MET A 86 -2.88 -5.68 -8.23
C MET A 86 -1.39 -5.46 -8.53
N LEU A 87 -0.51 -6.31 -8.01
CA LEU A 87 0.93 -6.27 -8.30
C LEU A 87 1.21 -6.50 -9.80
N ASP A 88 0.50 -7.43 -10.43
CA ASP A 88 0.66 -7.70 -11.87
C ASP A 88 0.20 -6.51 -12.72
N LEU A 89 -0.92 -5.87 -12.36
CA LEU A 89 -1.39 -4.65 -13.01
C LEU A 89 -0.38 -3.50 -12.86
N GLU A 90 0.17 -3.29 -11.66
CA GLU A 90 1.17 -2.25 -11.37
C GLU A 90 2.46 -2.48 -12.17
N LYS A 91 2.97 -3.71 -12.16
CA LYS A 91 4.15 -4.10 -12.95
C LYS A 91 3.94 -3.84 -14.44
N LEU A 92 2.78 -4.22 -14.97
CA LEU A 92 2.46 -4.01 -16.38
C LEU A 92 2.35 -2.51 -16.71
N MET A 93 1.76 -1.71 -15.81
CA MET A 93 1.69 -0.26 -15.95
C MET A 93 3.09 0.38 -16.04
N TRP A 94 4.02 0.00 -15.16
CA TRP A 94 5.40 0.51 -15.18
C TRP A 94 6.16 0.13 -16.44
N ASN A 95 6.03 -1.13 -16.89
CA ASN A 95 6.64 -1.59 -18.13
C ASN A 95 6.12 -0.79 -19.33
N LEU A 96 4.80 -0.62 -19.45
CA LEU A 96 4.20 0.17 -20.52
C LEU A 96 4.51 1.66 -20.42
N SER A 97 4.69 2.21 -19.22
CA SER A 97 5.08 3.62 -19.06
C SER A 97 6.51 3.87 -19.54
N THR A 98 7.42 2.95 -19.27
CA THR A 98 8.81 3.03 -19.74
C THR A 98 8.86 2.88 -21.26
N LEU A 99 8.20 1.85 -21.78
CA LEU A 99 8.13 1.58 -23.22
C LEU A 99 7.42 2.71 -23.98
N GLY A 100 6.28 3.18 -23.47
CA GLY A 100 5.52 4.28 -24.04
C GLY A 100 6.29 5.60 -24.03
N GLY A 101 7.07 5.86 -22.97
CA GLY A 101 8.00 6.99 -22.92
C GLY A 101 9.05 6.94 -24.03
N ALA A 102 9.67 5.77 -24.26
CA ALA A 102 10.63 5.57 -25.34
C ALA A 102 10.01 5.79 -26.72
N TYR A 103 8.84 5.19 -26.99
CA TYR A 103 8.12 5.41 -28.25
C TYR A 103 7.65 6.85 -28.43
N SER A 104 7.23 7.53 -27.36
CA SER A 104 6.87 8.95 -27.43
C SER A 104 8.09 9.81 -27.75
N ALA A 105 9.27 9.54 -27.17
CA ALA A 105 10.49 10.26 -27.51
C ALA A 105 10.89 10.06 -28.97
N MET A 106 10.78 8.83 -29.49
CA MET A 106 11.02 8.57 -30.93
C MET A 106 9.93 9.18 -31.82
N GLY A 107 8.70 9.32 -31.30
CA GLY A 107 7.56 9.95 -31.96
C GLY A 107 7.72 11.44 -32.24
N ASP A 108 8.69 12.11 -31.58
CA ASP A 108 9.05 13.49 -31.91
C ASP A 108 9.75 13.60 -33.29
N PHE A 109 10.26 12.48 -33.83
CA PHE A 109 10.99 12.44 -35.11
C PHE A 109 10.26 11.67 -36.20
N ASP A 110 9.46 10.65 -35.85
CA ASP A 110 8.69 9.85 -36.80
C ASP A 110 7.30 9.52 -36.25
N ALA A 111 6.28 9.94 -37.01
CA ALA A 111 4.87 9.74 -36.70
C ALA A 111 4.47 8.26 -36.54
N ASN A 112 5.20 7.31 -37.13
CA ASN A 112 4.95 5.88 -36.91
C ASN A 112 5.19 5.47 -35.45
N TYR A 113 6.23 6.01 -34.80
CA TYR A 113 6.44 5.77 -33.37
C TYR A 113 5.37 6.44 -32.52
N ALA A 114 4.89 7.63 -32.91
CA ALA A 114 3.75 8.28 -32.25
C ALA A 114 2.46 7.43 -32.32
N LYS A 115 2.19 6.77 -33.47
CA LYS A 115 1.08 5.81 -33.60
C LYS A 115 1.22 4.62 -32.64
N VAL A 116 2.44 4.12 -32.46
CA VAL A 116 2.71 3.04 -31.50
C VAL A 116 2.53 3.52 -30.07
N ALA A 117 3.02 4.71 -29.72
CA ALA A 117 2.81 5.33 -28.41
C ALA A 117 1.31 5.51 -28.08
N ALA A 118 0.50 5.91 -29.08
CA ALA A 118 -0.95 6.01 -28.93
C ALA A 118 -1.60 4.65 -28.59
N LYS A 119 -1.19 3.58 -29.27
CA LYS A 119 -1.67 2.21 -28.99
C LYS A 119 -1.26 1.73 -27.60
N ILE A 120 -0.01 1.97 -27.19
CA ILE A 120 0.48 1.66 -25.84
C ILE A 120 -0.36 2.40 -24.80
N THR A 121 -0.61 3.69 -25.01
CA THR A 121 -1.40 4.50 -24.09
C THR A 121 -2.84 4.01 -23.99
N ALA A 122 -3.46 3.57 -25.08
CA ALA A 122 -4.79 2.96 -25.04
C ALA A 122 -4.82 1.70 -24.16
N HIS A 123 -3.77 0.87 -24.21
CA HIS A 123 -3.61 -0.25 -23.27
C HIS A 123 -3.41 0.21 -21.82
N GLN A 124 -2.61 1.26 -21.59
CA GLN A 124 -2.43 1.84 -20.26
C GLN A 124 -3.75 2.36 -19.68
N ILE A 125 -4.59 3.04 -20.47
CA ILE A 125 -5.91 3.50 -20.01
C ILE A 125 -6.79 2.32 -19.57
N ASN A 126 -6.79 1.22 -20.34
CA ASN A 126 -7.56 0.03 -19.98
C ASN A 126 -7.05 -0.62 -18.69
N LEU A 127 -5.73 -0.61 -18.45
CA LEU A 127 -5.14 -1.11 -17.21
C LEU A 127 -5.42 -0.17 -16.03
N ALA A 128 -5.32 1.14 -16.23
CA ALA A 128 -5.58 2.14 -15.20
C ALA A 128 -7.03 2.05 -14.70
N LYS A 129 -7.99 1.83 -15.61
CA LYS A 129 -9.40 1.57 -15.25
C LYS A 129 -9.58 0.32 -14.39
N LYS A 130 -8.81 -0.75 -14.66
CA LYS A 130 -8.84 -1.99 -13.85
C LYS A 130 -8.17 -1.80 -12.49
N TYR A 131 -7.11 -1.00 -12.44
CA TYR A 131 -6.39 -0.69 -11.21
C TYR A 131 -7.18 0.24 -10.29
N GLY A 132 -8.02 1.13 -10.85
CA GLY A 132 -8.94 1.97 -10.10
C GLY A 132 -8.33 3.25 -9.52
N ASP A 133 -7.10 3.59 -9.90
CA ASP A 133 -6.45 4.84 -9.48
C ASP A 133 -6.71 5.96 -10.50
N PRO A 134 -7.46 7.01 -10.10
CA PRO A 134 -7.76 8.13 -11.00
C PRO A 134 -6.54 8.98 -11.35
N VAL A 135 -5.50 9.04 -10.50
CA VAL A 135 -4.26 9.77 -10.77
C VAL A 135 -3.47 9.09 -11.90
N ILE A 136 -3.37 7.76 -11.87
CA ILE A 136 -2.74 6.99 -12.96
C ILE A 136 -3.54 7.15 -14.25
N LEU A 137 -4.87 7.06 -14.18
CA LEU A 137 -5.73 7.25 -15.35
C LEU A 137 -5.57 8.64 -15.98
N ALA A 138 -5.53 9.69 -15.16
CA ALA A 138 -5.30 11.07 -15.61
C ALA A 138 -3.95 11.23 -16.32
N ARG A 139 -2.88 10.62 -15.80
CA ARG A 139 -1.56 10.61 -16.45
C ARG A 139 -1.59 9.88 -17.80
N CYS A 140 -2.34 8.78 -17.91
CA CYS A 140 -2.49 8.08 -19.17
C CYS A 140 -3.18 8.96 -20.23
N TYR A 141 -4.20 9.74 -19.85
CA TYR A 141 -4.80 10.72 -20.77
C TYR A 141 -3.82 11.81 -21.21
N LEU A 142 -2.92 12.24 -20.33
CA LEU A 142 -1.85 13.17 -20.71
C LEU A 142 -0.87 12.56 -21.73
N TYR A 143 -0.59 11.26 -21.65
CA TYR A 143 0.18 10.55 -22.68
C TYR A 143 -0.59 10.49 -24.01
N THR A 144 -1.92 10.35 -23.97
CA THR A 144 -2.76 10.45 -25.17
C THR A 144 -2.63 11.83 -25.79
N ALA A 145 -2.67 12.90 -24.99
CA ALA A 145 -2.50 14.27 -25.50
C ALA A 145 -1.14 14.46 -26.20
N LEU A 146 -0.06 13.88 -25.66
CA LEU A 146 1.25 13.91 -26.32
C LEU A 146 1.23 13.20 -27.67
N ALA A 147 0.66 11.99 -27.73
CA ALA A 147 0.58 11.23 -28.96
C ALA A 147 -0.29 11.95 -30.02
N GLU A 148 -1.44 12.50 -29.62
CA GLU A 148 -2.30 13.30 -30.50
C GLU A 148 -1.55 14.51 -31.09
N ALA A 149 -0.77 15.21 -30.28
CA ALA A 149 0.02 16.34 -30.76
C ALA A 149 1.13 15.94 -31.72
N GLN A 150 1.83 14.84 -31.45
CA GLN A 150 2.84 14.27 -32.33
C GLN A 150 2.25 13.77 -33.67
N LEU A 151 0.96 13.41 -33.67
CA LEU A 151 0.22 13.05 -34.87
C LEU A 151 -0.43 14.26 -35.58
N GLY A 152 -0.19 15.49 -35.11
CA GLY A 152 -0.71 16.73 -35.71
C GLY A 152 -2.07 17.20 -35.17
N ASN A 153 -2.69 16.47 -34.26
CA ASN A 153 -4.01 16.80 -33.68
C ASN A 153 -3.89 17.75 -32.47
N LEU A 154 -3.20 18.89 -32.66
CA LEU A 154 -2.83 19.78 -31.55
C LEU A 154 -4.05 20.34 -30.78
N SER A 155 -5.13 20.70 -31.47
CA SER A 155 -6.35 21.21 -30.83
C SER A 155 -6.98 20.18 -29.89
N HIS A 156 -7.00 18.91 -30.30
CA HIS A 156 -7.52 17.82 -29.50
C HIS A 156 -6.63 17.57 -28.27
N ALA A 157 -5.30 17.55 -28.46
CA ALA A 157 -4.33 17.42 -27.39
C ALA A 157 -4.51 18.51 -26.31
N VAL A 158 -4.66 19.78 -26.72
CA VAL A 158 -4.89 20.91 -25.80
C VAL A 158 -6.19 20.73 -25.01
N ASN A 159 -7.26 20.25 -25.65
CA ASN A 159 -8.53 20.01 -24.96
C ASN A 159 -8.42 18.91 -23.90
N ILE A 160 -7.68 17.83 -24.19
CA ILE A 160 -7.40 16.77 -23.20
C ILE A 160 -6.66 17.37 -22.00
N VAL A 161 -5.56 18.11 -22.22
CA VAL A 161 -4.77 18.70 -21.13
C VAL A 161 -5.61 19.64 -20.28
N ARG A 162 -6.46 20.48 -20.91
CA ARG A 162 -7.37 21.38 -20.19
C ARG A 162 -8.36 20.62 -19.31
N ALA A 163 -8.97 19.56 -19.85
CA ALA A 163 -9.91 18.73 -19.10
C ALA A 163 -9.24 18.05 -17.90
N ILE A 164 -8.04 17.50 -18.08
CA ILE A 164 -7.28 16.85 -17.00
C ILE A 164 -6.81 17.86 -15.95
N TYR A 165 -6.36 19.04 -16.37
CA TYR A 165 -5.93 20.09 -15.43
C TYR A 165 -7.10 20.61 -14.60
N HIS A 166 -8.26 20.82 -15.23
CA HIS A 166 -9.49 21.19 -14.54
C HIS A 166 -9.91 20.11 -13.52
N TRP A 167 -9.91 18.84 -13.94
CA TRP A 167 -10.17 17.72 -13.04
C TRP A 167 -9.20 17.71 -11.85
N ALA A 168 -7.89 17.86 -12.10
CA ALA A 168 -6.88 17.86 -11.05
C ALA A 168 -7.13 18.97 -10.02
N LYS A 169 -7.44 20.20 -10.47
CA LYS A 169 -7.76 21.31 -9.55
C LYS A 169 -8.95 21.05 -8.62
N GLN A 170 -9.87 20.18 -9.02
CA GLN A 170 -11.07 19.85 -8.26
C GLN A 170 -10.91 18.65 -7.34
N ASN A 171 -9.76 17.95 -7.39
CA ASN A 171 -9.55 16.70 -6.66
C ASN A 171 -8.30 16.79 -5.77
N PRO A 172 -8.39 16.39 -4.49
CA PRO A 172 -7.25 16.43 -3.57
C PRO A 172 -6.16 15.41 -3.97
N ASN A 173 -4.93 15.64 -3.54
CA ASN A 173 -3.77 14.76 -3.78
C ASN A 173 -3.42 14.56 -5.27
N THR A 174 -3.75 15.53 -6.12
CA THR A 174 -3.48 15.49 -7.57
C THR A 174 -2.39 16.47 -8.02
N ASP A 175 -1.61 17.04 -7.11
CA ASP A 175 -0.57 18.03 -7.41
C ASP A 175 0.46 17.53 -8.44
N ILE A 176 0.72 16.22 -8.45
CA ILE A 176 1.57 15.58 -9.45
C ILE A 176 0.95 15.66 -10.85
N VAL A 177 -0.37 15.51 -10.98
CA VAL A 177 -1.09 15.60 -12.26
C VAL A 177 -1.06 17.03 -12.78
N GLN A 178 -1.22 18.02 -11.90
CA GLN A 178 -1.12 19.44 -12.28
C GLN A 178 0.26 19.77 -12.87
N ARG A 179 1.33 19.33 -12.22
CA ARG A 179 2.72 19.45 -12.74
C ARG A 179 2.91 18.70 -14.06
N CYS A 180 2.32 17.51 -14.20
CA CYS A 180 2.34 16.80 -15.48
C CYS A 180 1.62 17.59 -16.58
N CYS A 181 0.49 18.23 -16.29
CA CYS A 181 -0.23 19.06 -17.27
C CYS A 181 0.63 20.23 -17.74
N GLU A 182 1.33 20.91 -16.83
CA GLU A 182 2.24 22.00 -17.17
C GLU A 182 3.38 21.53 -18.08
N GLY A 183 4.01 20.40 -17.75
CA GLY A 183 5.07 19.80 -18.57
C GLY A 183 4.57 19.43 -19.97
N VAL A 184 3.40 18.79 -20.07
CA VAL A 184 2.78 18.47 -21.36
C VAL A 184 2.45 19.74 -22.13
N TYR A 185 1.92 20.77 -21.47
CA TYR A 185 1.59 22.04 -22.12
C TYR A 185 2.83 22.70 -22.76
N GLN A 186 3.98 22.67 -22.08
CA GLN A 186 5.24 23.16 -22.67
C GLN A 186 5.65 22.33 -23.90
N LYS A 187 5.49 21.00 -23.85
CA LYS A 187 5.76 20.13 -25.00
C LYS A 187 4.82 20.42 -26.17
N LEU A 188 3.53 20.62 -25.91
CA LEU A 188 2.55 21.03 -26.94
C LEU A 188 2.92 22.37 -27.59
N ARG A 189 3.36 23.35 -26.77
CA ARG A 189 3.82 24.66 -27.26
C ARG A 189 5.05 24.52 -28.16
N ALA A 190 6.01 23.67 -27.78
CA ALA A 190 7.18 23.40 -28.60
C ALA A 190 6.80 22.79 -29.96
N ILE A 191 5.94 21.76 -29.96
CA ILE A 191 5.43 21.12 -31.20
C ILE A 191 4.76 22.16 -32.11
N HIS A 192 3.94 23.06 -31.54
CA HIS A 192 3.29 24.13 -32.30
C HIS A 192 4.28 25.08 -32.97
N ILE A 193 5.31 25.51 -32.24
CA ILE A 193 6.33 26.44 -32.74
C ILE A 193 7.15 25.79 -33.86
N PHE A 194 7.65 24.57 -33.64
CA PHE A 194 8.45 23.86 -34.64
C PHE A 194 7.63 23.45 -35.86
N GLY A 195 6.36 23.05 -35.67
CA GLY A 195 5.44 22.76 -36.77
C GLY A 195 5.19 23.98 -37.67
N LYS A 196 5.02 25.16 -37.10
CA LYS A 196 4.91 26.42 -37.87
C LYS A 196 6.20 26.77 -38.62
N ALA A 197 7.36 26.59 -37.98
CA ALA A 197 8.64 26.88 -38.62
C ALA A 197 8.90 25.99 -39.84
N SER A 198 8.47 24.73 -39.79
CA SER A 198 8.57 23.79 -40.94
C SER A 198 7.58 24.10 -42.06
N SER A 199 6.41 24.68 -41.76
CA SER A 199 5.40 25.03 -42.78
C SER A 199 5.69 26.34 -43.52
N ASN A 200 6.58 27.19 -43.01
CA ASN A 200 6.95 28.47 -43.62
C ASN A 200 8.19 28.37 -44.54
N LYS A 201 8.71 27.16 -44.79
CA LYS A 201 9.77 26.89 -45.76
C LYS A 201 9.17 26.27 -47.01
#